data_AF-A0AAE9RT28-F1
#
_entry.id   AF-A0AAE9RT28-F1
#
_cell.length_a   1.000
_cell.length_b   1.000
_cell.length_c   1.000
_cell.angle_alpha   90.00
_cell.angle_beta   90.00
_cell.angle_gamma   90.00
#
_symmetry.space_group_name_H-M   'P 1'
#
loop_
_entity.id
_entity.type
_entity.pdbx_description
1 polymer ?
#
loop_
_entity_poly.entity_id
_entity_poly.type
_entity_poly.pdbx_seq_one_letter_code
_entity_poly.pdbx_strand_id
1 'polypeptide(L)'
;MASLTQPAGKIQAWTAGILTIGLAVTVGIALAFEHIGGYMPCKLCLEERIPYYIGIPVLAVAWIACMAKWPPVLTRGLILVGALLMTIGLALSIYHTGVELKYWPGPIDCSAATMKITRDAGNLLNDLNTHPPACDSAPGYFLGLSFAGWNAVASLLFAAISYYGAFAKSGK
;
A
#
# COMPACT_ATOMS: atom_id res chain seq x y z
N MET A 1 28.14 3.72 11.25
CA MET A 1 26.83 4.03 10.63
C MET A 1 26.96 3.81 9.14
N ALA A 2 26.06 3.08 8.49
CA ALA A 2 26.11 2.93 7.03
C ALA A 2 25.58 4.23 6.40
N SER A 3 26.41 4.89 5.60
CA SER A 3 26.04 6.09 4.88
C SER A 3 25.34 5.73 3.57
N LEU A 4 24.40 6.58 3.11
CA LEU A 4 23.81 6.50 1.77
C LEU A 4 24.86 6.62 0.65
N THR A 5 26.07 7.05 0.97
CA THR A 5 27.20 7.15 0.04
C THR A 5 27.96 5.83 -0.16
N GLN A 6 27.71 4.80 0.66
CA GLN A 6 28.38 3.51 0.53
C GLN A 6 27.89 2.76 -0.71
N PRO A 7 28.78 2.03 -1.43
CA PRO A 7 28.40 1.25 -2.60
C PRO A 7 27.15 0.40 -2.37
N ALA A 8 26.28 0.32 -3.38
CA ALA A 8 25.19 -0.64 -3.39
C ALA A 8 25.76 -2.01 -3.78
N GLY A 9 25.46 -3.03 -2.99
CA GLY A 9 25.90 -4.40 -3.24
C GLY A 9 24.72 -5.34 -3.42
N LYS A 10 25.00 -6.64 -3.27
CA LYS A 10 23.99 -7.71 -3.42
C LYS A 10 22.77 -7.49 -2.52
N ILE A 11 22.99 -7.01 -1.29
CA ILE A 11 21.89 -6.77 -0.34
C ILE A 11 20.90 -5.74 -0.91
N GLN A 12 21.38 -4.60 -1.42
CA GLN A 12 20.52 -3.56 -1.99
C GLN A 12 19.77 -4.08 -3.23
N ALA A 13 20.45 -4.85 -4.09
CA ALA A 13 19.83 -5.44 -5.27
C ALA A 13 18.71 -6.41 -4.90
N TRP A 14 18.96 -7.32 -3.96
CA TRP A 14 17.95 -8.26 -3.46
C TRP A 14 16.81 -7.55 -2.75
N THR A 15 17.10 -6.55 -1.91
CA THR A 15 16.06 -5.76 -1.25
C THR A 15 15.16 -5.06 -2.26
N ALA A 16 15.73 -4.35 -3.24
CA ALA A 16 14.94 -3.65 -4.25
C ALA A 16 14.09 -4.63 -5.09
N GLY A 17 14.67 -5.78 -5.50
CA GLY A 17 13.95 -6.81 -6.24
C GLY A 17 12.81 -7.46 -5.44
N ILE A 18 13.08 -7.89 -4.20
CA ILE A 18 12.09 -8.49 -3.31
C ILE A 18 10.94 -7.51 -3.03
N LEU A 19 11.26 -6.23 -2.76
CA LEU A 19 10.24 -5.22 -2.51
C LEU A 19 9.41 -4.94 -3.77
N THR A 20 10.04 -4.80 -4.94
CA THR A 20 9.31 -4.58 -6.19
C THR A 20 8.30 -5.69 -6.44
N ILE A 21 8.73 -6.95 -6.30
CA ILE A 21 7.87 -8.11 -6.49
C ILE A 21 6.81 -8.16 -5.38
N GLY A 22 7.20 -7.95 -4.12
CA GLY A 22 6.29 -7.98 -2.97
C GLY A 22 5.15 -6.97 -3.10
N LEU A 23 5.46 -5.72 -3.43
CA LEU A 23 4.46 -4.67 -3.65
C LEU A 23 3.53 -5.02 -4.83
N ALA A 24 4.10 -5.51 -5.94
CA ALA A 24 3.31 -5.92 -7.11
C ALA A 24 2.37 -7.08 -6.79
N VAL A 25 2.83 -8.06 -6.02
CA VAL A 25 2.00 -9.19 -5.56
C VAL A 25 0.89 -8.70 -4.63
N THR A 26 1.19 -7.84 -3.66
CA THR A 26 0.17 -7.31 -2.74
C THR A 26 -0.94 -6.55 -3.49
N VAL A 27 -0.57 -5.67 -4.42
CA VAL A 27 -1.55 -4.96 -5.26
C VAL A 27 -2.29 -5.92 -6.19
N GLY A 28 -1.59 -6.89 -6.78
CA GLY A 28 -2.20 -7.90 -7.64
C GLY A 28 -3.27 -8.73 -6.90
N ILE A 29 -3.01 -9.08 -5.64
CA ILE A 29 -3.98 -9.74 -4.77
C ILE A 29 -5.19 -8.82 -4.50
N ALA A 30 -4.97 -7.54 -4.21
CA ALA A 30 -6.06 -6.59 -4.01
C ALA A 30 -6.93 -6.43 -5.27
N LEU A 31 -6.31 -6.36 -6.45
CA LEU A 31 -7.01 -6.30 -7.75
C LEU A 31 -7.76 -7.60 -8.05
N ALA A 32 -7.21 -8.75 -7.66
CA ALA A 32 -7.89 -10.03 -7.78
C ALA A 32 -9.15 -10.08 -6.89
N PHE A 33 -9.08 -9.61 -5.65
CA PHE A 33 -10.26 -9.52 -4.78
C PHE A 33 -11.33 -8.57 -5.33
N GLU A 34 -10.94 -7.49 -5.99
CA GLU A 34 -11.89 -6.57 -6.64
C GLU A 34 -12.54 -7.18 -7.88
N HIS A 35 -11.75 -7.69 -8.83
CA HIS A 35 -12.26 -8.10 -10.15
C HIS A 35 -12.74 -9.56 -10.20
N ILE A 36 -12.19 -10.43 -9.34
CA ILE A 36 -12.53 -11.86 -9.28
C ILE A 36 -13.37 -12.15 -8.03
N GLY A 37 -13.03 -11.53 -6.90
CA GLY A 37 -13.75 -11.70 -5.64
C GLY A 37 -15.04 -10.88 -5.50
N GLY A 38 -15.25 -9.88 -6.36
CA GLY A 38 -16.43 -9.01 -6.32
C GLY A 38 -16.46 -8.02 -5.15
N TYR A 39 -15.33 -7.81 -4.46
CA TYR A 39 -15.25 -6.86 -3.35
C TYR A 39 -15.06 -5.44 -3.88
N MET A 40 -16.11 -4.62 -3.80
CA MET A 40 -16.01 -3.21 -4.19
C MET A 40 -15.12 -2.42 -3.21
N PRO A 41 -14.08 -1.72 -3.69
CA PRO A 41 -13.21 -0.94 -2.82
C PRO A 41 -13.90 0.36 -2.39
N CYS A 42 -13.74 0.74 -1.12
CA CYS A 42 -14.10 2.08 -0.66
C CYS A 42 -13.03 3.11 -1.10
N LYS A 43 -13.29 4.40 -0.87
CA LYS A 43 -12.34 5.48 -1.18
C LYS A 43 -10.97 5.26 -0.52
N LEU A 44 -10.96 4.89 0.76
CA LEU A 44 -9.72 4.74 1.52
C LEU A 44 -8.92 3.50 1.07
N CYS A 45 -9.59 2.41 0.67
CA CYS A 45 -8.95 1.27 -0.01
C CYS A 45 -8.21 1.70 -1.29
N LEU A 46 -8.77 2.64 -2.06
CA LEU A 46 -8.13 3.14 -3.28
C LEU A 46 -6.95 4.04 -2.96
N GLU A 47 -7.08 4.91 -1.96
CA GLU A 47 -5.99 5.78 -1.51
C GLU A 47 -4.80 4.98 -0.97
N GLU A 48 -5.07 3.89 -0.26
CA GLU A 48 -4.05 2.95 0.22
C GLU A 48 -3.26 2.25 -0.89
N ARG A 49 -3.79 2.18 -2.12
CA ARG A 49 -3.08 1.60 -3.28
C ARG A 49 -2.08 2.56 -3.91
N ILE A 50 -2.26 3.87 -3.72
CA ILE A 50 -1.39 4.90 -4.33
C ILE A 50 0.08 4.70 -3.92
N PRO A 51 0.42 4.50 -2.62
CA PRO A 51 1.79 4.20 -2.21
C PRO A 51 2.40 3.00 -2.94
N TYR A 52 1.61 1.98 -3.25
CA TYR A 52 2.09 0.81 -3.99
C TYR A 52 2.28 1.11 -5.48
N TYR A 53 1.33 1.79 -6.12
CA TYR A 53 1.44 2.17 -7.54
C TYR A 53 2.63 3.08 -7.81
N ILE A 54 3.00 3.94 -6.86
CA ILE A 54 4.21 4.76 -6.95
C ILE A 54 5.45 3.96 -6.50
N GLY A 55 5.32 3.14 -5.46
CA GLY A 55 6.43 2.38 -4.89
C GLY A 55 7.02 1.34 -5.85
N ILE A 56 6.18 0.64 -6.61
CA ILE A 56 6.60 -0.37 -7.60
C ILE A 56 7.59 0.20 -8.63
N PRO A 57 7.27 1.26 -9.41
CA PRO A 57 8.22 1.81 -10.37
C PRO A 57 9.46 2.41 -9.70
N VAL A 58 9.32 3.06 -8.53
CA VAL A 58 10.47 3.60 -7.78
C VAL A 58 11.46 2.50 -7.40
N LEU A 59 10.96 1.39 -6.85
CA LEU A 59 11.79 0.25 -6.43
C LEU A 59 12.30 -0.56 -7.62
N ALA A 60 11.55 -0.64 -8.71
CA ALA A 60 12.01 -1.25 -9.96
C ALA A 60 13.19 -0.47 -10.54
N VAL A 61 13.12 0.87 -10.56
CA VAL A 61 14.25 1.72 -10.95
C VAL A 61 15.43 1.55 -9.99
N ALA A 62 15.18 1.44 -8.68
CA ALA A 62 16.24 1.15 -7.70
C ALA A 62 16.93 -0.20 -7.99
N TRP A 63 16.18 -1.20 -8.41
CA TRP A 63 16.70 -2.52 -8.75
C TRP A 63 17.56 -2.48 -10.02
N ILE A 64 17.07 -1.81 -11.07
CA ILE A 64 17.83 -1.56 -12.31
C ILE A 64 19.11 -0.76 -11.99
N ALA A 65 19.02 0.27 -11.15
CA ALA A 65 20.15 1.08 -10.71
C ALA A 65 21.22 0.25 -10.00
N CYS A 66 20.84 -0.77 -9.22
CA CYS A 66 21.78 -1.73 -8.65
C CYS A 66 22.51 -2.53 -9.73
N MET A 67 21.77 -3.05 -10.71
CA MET A 67 22.33 -3.89 -11.79
C MET A 67 23.24 -3.10 -12.73
N ALA A 68 22.86 -1.86 -13.04
CA ALA A 68 23.61 -0.92 -13.87
C ALA A 68 24.75 -0.20 -13.10
N LYS A 69 24.96 -0.51 -11.82
CA LYS A 69 25.99 0.09 -10.95
C LYS A 69 25.94 1.63 -10.92
N TRP A 70 24.74 2.18 -10.85
CA TRP A 70 24.51 3.61 -10.70
C TRP A 70 25.06 4.15 -9.37
N PRO A 71 25.19 5.48 -9.22
CA PRO A 71 25.74 6.09 -8.01
C PRO A 71 25.02 5.60 -6.74
N PRO A 72 25.76 5.24 -5.67
CA PRO A 72 25.18 4.63 -4.47
C PRO A 72 24.11 5.49 -3.80
N VAL A 73 24.30 6.81 -3.82
CA VAL A 73 23.37 7.79 -3.26
C VAL A 73 22.01 7.72 -3.96
N LEU A 74 22.01 7.57 -5.30
CA LEU A 74 20.78 7.47 -6.08
C LEU A 74 20.07 6.15 -5.77
N THR A 75 20.78 5.03 -5.82
CA THR A 75 20.21 3.70 -5.60
C THR A 75 19.64 3.54 -4.19
N ARG A 76 20.42 3.89 -3.15
CA ARG A 76 19.95 3.84 -1.76
C ARG A 76 18.89 4.89 -1.46
N GLY A 77 18.97 6.05 -2.12
CA GLY A 77 17.95 7.10 -2.06
C GLY A 77 16.60 6.62 -2.59
N LEU A 78 16.56 5.92 -3.71
CA LEU A 78 15.32 5.36 -4.25
C LEU A 78 14.71 4.29 -3.33
N ILE A 79 15.53 3.43 -2.71
CA ILE A 79 15.04 2.47 -1.71
C ILE A 79 14.47 3.21 -0.49
N LEU A 80 15.10 4.30 -0.06
CA LEU A 80 14.61 5.13 1.04
C LEU A 80 13.28 5.82 0.68
N VAL A 81 13.11 6.31 -0.56
CA VAL A 81 11.82 6.81 -1.04
C VAL A 81 10.75 5.72 -0.98
N GLY A 82 11.08 4.49 -1.40
CA GLY A 82 10.21 3.33 -1.22
C GLY A 82 9.82 3.10 0.25
N ALA A 83 10.78 3.22 1.18
CA ALA A 83 10.51 3.11 2.62
C ALA A 83 9.53 4.17 3.13
N LEU A 84 9.69 5.42 2.69
CA LEU A 84 8.80 6.53 3.04
C LEU A 84 7.39 6.32 2.49
N LEU A 85 7.26 5.85 1.25
CA LEU A 85 5.97 5.51 0.65
C LEU A 85 5.25 4.41 1.46
N MET A 86 5.96 3.34 1.84
CA MET A 86 5.37 2.28 2.67
C MET A 86 5.04 2.75 4.08
N THR A 87 5.77 3.73 4.61
CA THR A 87 5.44 4.37 5.90
C THR A 87 4.13 5.17 5.78
N ILE A 88 3.92 5.87 4.65
CA ILE A 88 2.65 6.56 4.36
C ILE A 88 1.51 5.54 4.21
N GLY A 89 1.72 4.45 3.46
CA GLY A 89 0.75 3.36 3.34
C GLY A 89 0.37 2.73 4.68
N LEU A 90 1.34 2.54 5.57
CA LEU A 90 1.10 2.08 6.94
C LEU A 90 0.23 3.06 7.73
N ALA A 91 0.54 4.36 7.68
CA ALA A 91 -0.25 5.37 8.37
C ALA A 91 -1.71 5.41 7.89
N LEU A 92 -1.93 5.33 6.57
CA LEU A 92 -3.25 5.24 5.97
C LEU A 92 -4.00 3.97 6.43
N SER A 93 -3.32 2.82 6.41
CA SER A 93 -3.91 1.54 6.80
C SER A 93 -4.28 1.50 8.29
N ILE A 94 -3.46 2.09 9.16
CA ILE A 94 -3.78 2.24 10.59
C ILE A 94 -4.99 3.14 10.76
N TYR A 95 -5.02 4.28 10.07
CA TYR A 95 -6.17 5.18 10.11
C TYR A 95 -7.45 4.47 9.66
N HIS A 96 -7.42 3.76 8.53
CA HIS A 96 -8.55 3.02 8.01
C HIS A 96 -9.02 1.91 8.95
N THR A 97 -8.10 1.11 9.49
CA THR A 97 -8.43 0.09 10.50
C THR A 97 -9.07 0.73 11.74
N GLY A 98 -8.59 1.89 12.18
CA GLY A 98 -9.20 2.60 13.29
C GLY A 98 -10.57 3.21 12.96
N VAL A 99 -10.82 3.57 11.71
CA VAL A 99 -12.15 3.98 11.22
C VAL A 99 -13.12 2.79 11.22
N GLU A 100 -12.68 1.62 10.76
CA GLU A 100 -13.47 0.38 10.82
C GLU A 100 -13.79 -0.03 12.26
N LEU A 101 -12.82 0.12 13.17
CA LEU A 101 -12.98 -0.14 14.61
C LEU A 101 -13.70 1.00 15.36
N LYS A 102 -14.15 2.04 14.66
CA LYS A 102 -14.86 3.21 15.21
C LYS A 102 -14.07 4.01 16.25
N TYR A 103 -12.74 3.88 16.27
CA TYR A 103 -11.87 4.74 17.09
C TYR A 103 -11.81 6.17 16.54
N TRP A 104 -11.90 6.33 15.21
CA TRP A 104 -11.89 7.62 14.54
C TRP A 104 -13.04 7.75 13.53
N PRO A 105 -13.52 8.98 13.29
CA PRO A 105 -14.45 9.21 12.19
C PRO A 105 -13.74 9.03 10.85
N GLY A 106 -14.40 8.37 9.91
CA GLY A 106 -13.97 8.30 8.52
C GLY A 106 -14.06 9.66 7.81
N PRO A 107 -13.43 9.80 6.63
CA PRO A 107 -13.58 10.99 5.80
C PRO A 107 -15.05 11.24 5.48
N ILE A 108 -15.47 12.51 5.47
CA ILE A 108 -16.87 12.90 5.18
C ILE A 108 -17.31 12.31 3.83
N ASP A 109 -16.44 12.39 2.83
CA ASP A 109 -16.66 11.86 1.47
C ASP A 109 -16.71 10.33 1.37
N CYS A 110 -16.45 9.60 2.46
CA CYS A 110 -16.53 8.14 2.53
C CYS A 110 -17.43 7.67 3.67
N SER A 111 -18.45 8.48 4.00
CA SER A 111 -19.48 8.14 4.96
C SER A 111 -20.77 7.72 4.25
N ALA A 112 -21.51 6.79 4.85
CA ALA A 112 -22.83 6.40 4.35
C ALA A 112 -23.82 7.58 4.27
N ALA A 113 -23.59 8.64 5.05
CA ALA A 113 -24.40 9.85 5.07
C ALA A 113 -24.24 10.73 3.81
N THR A 114 -23.16 10.56 3.04
CA THR A 114 -22.93 11.30 1.78
C THR A 114 -23.44 10.54 0.55
N MET A 115 -23.89 9.28 0.70
CA MET A 115 -24.55 8.54 -0.37
C MET A 115 -25.90 9.19 -0.69
N LYS A 116 -25.99 9.84 -1.86
CA LYS A 116 -27.25 10.34 -2.43
C LYS A 116 -28.04 9.15 -2.98
N ILE A 117 -28.64 8.37 -2.09
CA ILE A 117 -29.55 7.30 -2.49
C ILE A 117 -30.82 7.93 -3.09
N THR A 118 -31.18 7.56 -4.32
CA THR A 118 -32.46 7.96 -4.91
C THR A 118 -33.64 7.54 -4.01
N ARG A 119 -34.68 8.39 -3.93
CA ARG A 119 -35.93 8.05 -3.21
C ARG A 119 -36.87 7.16 -4.03
N ASP A 120 -36.47 6.82 -5.25
CA ASP A 120 -37.26 6.01 -6.17
C ASP A 120 -36.91 4.52 -6.03
N ALA A 121 -37.84 3.72 -5.52
CA ALA A 121 -37.65 2.31 -5.25
C ALA A 121 -37.28 1.48 -6.51
N GLY A 122 -37.67 1.95 -7.71
CA GLY A 122 -37.33 1.30 -8.97
C GLY A 122 -35.86 1.44 -9.38
N ASN A 123 -35.18 2.48 -8.90
CA ASN A 123 -33.77 2.77 -9.19
C ASN A 123 -32.85 2.47 -8.00
N LEU A 124 -33.41 2.15 -6.83
CA LEU A 124 -32.66 1.85 -5.61
C LEU A 124 -31.63 0.72 -5.78
N LEU A 125 -31.99 -0.36 -6.49
CA LEU A 125 -31.06 -1.47 -6.78
C LEU A 125 -29.91 -1.05 -7.72
N ASN A 126 -30.14 -0.13 -8.65
CA ASN A 126 -29.11 0.37 -9.56
C ASN A 126 -28.17 1.36 -8.86
N ASP A 127 -28.69 2.19 -7.96
CA ASP A 127 -27.89 3.10 -7.13
C ASP A 127 -27.03 2.31 -6.12
N LEU A 128 -27.56 1.22 -5.54
CA LEU A 128 -26.81 0.33 -4.63
C LEU A 128 -25.67 -0.41 -5.33
N ASN A 129 -25.83 -0.79 -6.60
CA ASN A 129 -24.79 -1.47 -7.38
C ASN A 129 -23.68 -0.53 -7.89
N THR A 130 -23.91 0.79 -7.89
CA THR A 130 -22.97 1.77 -8.44
C THR A 130 -22.26 2.61 -7.38
N HIS A 131 -22.63 2.47 -6.11
CA HIS A 131 -22.06 3.24 -5.02
C HIS A 131 -21.03 2.44 -4.20
N PRO A 132 -19.79 2.96 -4.07
CA PRO A 132 -18.77 2.32 -3.24
C PRO A 132 -19.23 2.19 -1.78
N PRO A 133 -18.84 1.12 -1.08
CA PRO A 133 -19.17 0.95 0.34
C PRO A 133 -18.53 2.05 1.20
N ALA A 134 -19.15 2.32 2.34
CA ALA A 134 -18.61 3.26 3.33
C ALA A 134 -17.28 2.73 3.91
N CYS A 135 -16.33 3.65 4.19
CA CYS A 135 -15.00 3.30 4.70
C CYS A 135 -15.01 2.79 6.14
N ASP A 136 -16.15 2.86 6.81
CA ASP A 136 -16.31 2.51 8.21
C ASP A 136 -16.86 1.09 8.41
N SER A 137 -17.05 0.36 7.31
CA SER A 137 -17.62 -0.97 7.26
C SER A 137 -16.65 -1.90 6.53
N ALA A 138 -15.99 -2.79 7.29
CA ALA A 138 -15.04 -3.73 6.72
C ALA A 138 -15.77 -4.74 5.80
N PRO A 139 -15.31 -4.95 4.55
CA PRO A 139 -15.93 -5.90 3.63
C PRO A 139 -15.83 -7.36 4.10
N GLY A 140 -14.84 -7.65 4.95
CA GLY A 140 -14.62 -8.95 5.53
C GLY A 140 -13.43 -8.93 6.49
N TYR A 141 -13.41 -9.91 7.39
CA TYR A 141 -12.29 -10.16 8.28
C TYR A 141 -11.66 -11.50 7.93
N PHE A 142 -10.34 -11.52 7.78
CA PHE A 142 -9.55 -12.72 7.57
C PHE A 142 -8.57 -12.88 8.72
N LEU A 143 -8.64 -14.02 9.43
CA LEU A 143 -7.83 -14.30 10.63
C LEU A 143 -7.89 -13.18 11.70
N GLY A 144 -9.03 -12.52 11.83
CA GLY A 144 -9.26 -11.45 12.82
C GLY A 144 -8.82 -10.05 12.41
N LEU A 145 -8.27 -9.87 11.20
CA LEU A 145 -7.93 -8.56 10.64
C LEU A 145 -8.78 -8.27 9.40
N SER A 146 -9.16 -7.01 9.23
CA SER A 146 -9.79 -6.53 7.98
C SER A 146 -8.76 -6.48 6.85
N PHE A 147 -9.23 -6.20 5.63
CA PHE A 147 -8.33 -5.93 4.51
C PHE A 147 -7.38 -4.75 4.79
N ALA A 148 -7.86 -3.69 5.42
CA ALA A 148 -7.03 -2.57 5.88
C ALA A 148 -6.01 -3.01 6.94
N GLY A 149 -6.42 -3.87 7.88
CA GLY A 149 -5.52 -4.42 8.90
C GLY A 149 -4.38 -5.25 8.30
N TRP A 150 -4.69 -6.10 7.32
CA TRP A 150 -3.66 -6.85 6.57
C TRP A 150 -2.73 -5.93 5.77
N ASN A 151 -3.29 -4.85 5.20
CA ASN A 151 -2.50 -3.85 4.50
C ASN A 151 -1.52 -3.11 5.43
N ALA A 152 -1.94 -2.83 6.68
CA ALA A 152 -1.07 -2.27 7.70
C ALA A 152 0.11 -3.20 8.00
N VAL A 153 -0.14 -4.50 8.19
CA VAL A 153 0.91 -5.50 8.44
C VAL A 153 1.88 -5.57 7.25
N ALA A 154 1.37 -5.64 6.02
CA ALA A 154 2.19 -5.68 4.82
C ALA A 154 3.04 -4.40 4.67
N SER A 155 2.43 -3.23 4.82
CA SER A 155 3.11 -1.93 4.74
C SER A 155 4.22 -1.80 5.78
N LEU A 156 3.99 -2.28 7.01
CA LEU A 156 5.00 -2.27 8.07
C LEU A 156 6.20 -3.15 7.69
N LEU A 157 5.96 -4.37 7.20
CA LEU A 157 7.01 -5.28 6.76
C LEU A 157 7.82 -4.69 5.60
N PHE A 158 7.15 -4.13 4.59
CA PHE A 158 7.83 -3.51 3.46
C PHE A 158 8.63 -2.26 3.86
N ALA A 159 8.10 -1.43 4.77
CA ALA A 159 8.83 -0.28 5.30
C ALA A 159 10.10 -0.74 6.05
N ALA A 160 9.97 -1.73 6.95
CA ALA A 160 11.10 -2.26 7.71
C ALA A 160 12.21 -2.84 6.80
N ILE A 161 11.83 -3.65 5.81
CA ILE A 161 12.76 -4.22 4.83
C ILE A 161 13.43 -3.12 4.00
N SER A 162 12.68 -2.09 3.60
CA SER A 162 13.21 -0.96 2.83
C SER A 162 14.22 -0.14 3.63
N TYR A 163 13.89 0.23 4.88
CA TYR A 163 14.82 0.93 5.75
C TYR A 163 16.08 0.10 6.01
N TYR A 164 15.93 -1.21 6.26
CA TYR A 164 17.07 -2.10 6.40
C TYR A 164 17.94 -2.13 5.15
N GLY A 165 17.36 -2.29 3.95
CA GLY A 165 18.12 -2.32 2.69
C GLY A 165 18.85 -1.02 2.39
N ALA A 166 18.22 0.13 2.66
CA ALA A 166 18.82 1.45 2.45
C ALA A 166 20.06 1.67 3.34
N PHE A 167 20.01 1.20 4.60
CA PHE A 167 21.06 1.38 5.59
C PHE A 167 21.91 0.13 5.87
N ALA A 168 21.71 -0.97 5.16
CA ALA A 168 22.56 -2.14 5.32
C ALA A 168 23.99 -1.85 4.81
N LYS A 169 24.99 -2.40 5.51
CA LYS A 169 26.37 -2.43 5.00
C LYS A 169 26.38 -3.31 3.75
N SER A 170 27.03 -2.86 2.69
CA SER A 170 27.20 -3.70 1.49
C SER A 170 28.02 -4.93 1.87
N GLY A 171 27.42 -6.12 1.80
CA GLY A 171 28.19 -7.36 1.80
C GLY A 171 29.09 -7.38 0.57
N LYS A 172 30.37 -7.72 0.76
CA LYS A 172 31.30 -7.97 -0.35
C LYS A 172 30.77 -9.08 -1.26
#